data_AF-A0A090R0D5-F1
#
_entry.id   AF-A0A090R0D5-F1
#
_cell.length_a   1.000
_cell.length_b   1.000
_cell.length_c   1.000
_cell.angle_alpha   90.00
_cell.angle_beta   90.00
_cell.angle_gamma   90.00
#
_symmetry.space_group_name_H-M   'P 1'
#
loop_
_entity.id
_entity.type
_entity.pdbx_description
1 polymer ?
#
loop_
_entity_poly.entity_id
_entity_poly.type
_entity_poly.pdbx_seq_one_letter_code
_entity_poly.pdbx_strand_id
1 'polypeptide(L)'
;MVDKLKLETSWKIEDIEKLFFYLKKNPEERTPLFWEMSEKNFHAFFECDIDFFKSISLRYFDWFYSSSFSFDYCDVIADRVWSVYSISNDLELKSEAALKLSKLAARHNRWYVMEYVVKMCSPRIDEMLAARISIEIKIAGRWVKRDFRSCVERLSRTVKSYHESIQEVLEEDPPLNA
;
A
#
# COMPACT_ATOMS: atom_id res chain seq x y z
N MET A 1 -16.94 -18.01 2.91
CA MET A 1 -15.65 -17.32 2.68
C MET A 1 -15.50 -16.14 3.63
N VAL A 2 -16.45 -15.20 3.63
CA VAL A 2 -16.49 -14.07 4.59
C VAL A 2 -16.37 -14.53 6.05
N ASP A 3 -17.14 -15.55 6.46
CA ASP A 3 -17.08 -16.06 7.83
C ASP A 3 -15.69 -16.60 8.20
N LYS A 4 -14.96 -17.18 7.23
CA LYS A 4 -13.60 -17.68 7.46
C LYS A 4 -12.59 -16.55 7.65
N LEU A 5 -12.78 -15.41 6.96
CA LEU A 5 -11.98 -14.20 7.17
C LEU A 5 -12.20 -13.65 8.58
N LYS A 6 -13.46 -13.58 9.03
CA LYS A 6 -13.87 -13.07 10.35
C LYS A 6 -13.41 -13.95 11.51
N LEU A 7 -13.50 -15.27 11.34
CA LEU A 7 -13.26 -16.23 12.42
C LEU A 7 -11.76 -16.50 12.67
N GLU A 8 -10.86 -15.85 11.93
CA GLU A 8 -9.39 -15.94 12.10
C GLU A 8 -8.88 -17.40 12.21
N THR A 9 -9.56 -18.34 11.55
CA THR A 9 -9.20 -19.76 11.61
C THR A 9 -7.87 -20.03 10.90
N SER A 10 -7.21 -21.15 11.26
CA SER A 10 -6.00 -21.61 10.56
C SER A 10 -6.25 -21.69 9.05
N TRP A 11 -5.43 -21.00 8.27
CA TRP A 11 -5.46 -21.08 6.81
C TRP A 11 -4.61 -22.25 6.33
N LYS A 12 -5.10 -22.95 5.31
CA LYS A 12 -4.30 -23.90 4.53
C LYS A 12 -4.07 -23.35 3.14
N ILE A 13 -3.05 -23.84 2.45
CA ILE A 13 -2.74 -23.40 1.09
C ILE A 13 -3.94 -23.54 0.15
N GLU A 14 -4.73 -24.61 0.25
CA GLU A 14 -5.91 -24.84 -0.59
C GLU A 14 -7.04 -23.82 -0.32
N ASP A 15 -7.10 -23.27 0.88
CA ASP A 15 -8.08 -22.22 1.23
C ASP A 15 -7.69 -20.89 0.59
N ILE A 16 -6.41 -20.55 0.64
CA ILE A 16 -5.86 -19.32 0.07
C ILE A 16 -5.93 -19.37 -1.45
N GLU A 17 -5.60 -20.51 -2.04
CA GLU A 17 -5.73 -20.75 -3.48
C GLU A 17 -7.19 -20.55 -3.93
N LYS A 18 -8.16 -21.16 -3.22
CA LYS A 18 -9.59 -20.96 -3.50
C LYS A 18 -9.99 -19.49 -3.38
N LEU A 19 -9.54 -18.79 -2.34
CA LEU A 19 -9.79 -17.36 -2.17
C LEU A 19 -9.21 -16.55 -3.33
N PHE A 20 -7.96 -16.81 -3.71
CA PHE A 20 -7.29 -16.14 -4.83
C PHE A 20 -8.08 -16.33 -6.13
N PHE A 21 -8.44 -17.56 -6.49
CA PHE A 21 -9.22 -17.82 -7.69
C PHE A 21 -10.62 -17.22 -7.62
N TYR A 22 -11.25 -17.21 -6.44
CA TYR A 22 -12.54 -16.56 -6.24
C TYR A 22 -12.46 -15.04 -6.46
N LEU A 23 -11.48 -14.35 -5.86
CA LEU A 23 -11.24 -12.91 -6.06
C LEU A 23 -10.89 -12.56 -7.50
N LYS A 24 -10.24 -13.48 -8.21
CA LYS A 24 -9.91 -13.33 -9.64
C LYS A 24 -11.17 -13.44 -10.51
N LYS A 25 -12.06 -14.40 -10.21
CA LYS A 25 -13.25 -14.70 -11.01
C LYS A 25 -14.41 -13.73 -10.75
N ASN A 26 -14.54 -13.22 -9.53
CA ASN A 26 -15.69 -12.42 -9.08
C ASN A 26 -15.20 -11.04 -8.58
N PRO A 27 -14.83 -10.10 -9.47
CA PRO A 27 -14.32 -8.79 -9.08
C PRO A 27 -15.30 -7.95 -8.26
N GLU A 28 -16.61 -8.12 -8.48
CA GLU A 28 -17.70 -7.47 -7.74
C GLU A 28 -17.76 -7.90 -6.25
N GLU A 29 -17.31 -9.11 -5.94
CA GLU A 29 -17.29 -9.66 -4.58
C GLU A 29 -16.03 -9.26 -3.79
N ARG A 30 -15.10 -8.51 -4.41
CA ARG A 30 -13.86 -8.09 -3.75
C ARG A 30 -14.11 -7.17 -2.57
N THR A 31 -15.00 -6.19 -2.73
CA THR A 31 -15.29 -5.20 -1.69
C THR A 31 -15.72 -5.83 -0.37
N PRO A 32 -16.76 -6.67 -0.30
CA PRO A 32 -17.15 -7.29 0.96
C PRO A 32 -16.07 -8.21 1.54
N LEU A 33 -15.24 -8.85 0.71
CA LEU A 33 -14.15 -9.70 1.21
C LEU A 33 -12.97 -8.89 1.76
N PHE A 34 -12.51 -7.88 1.03
CA PHE A 34 -11.40 -7.02 1.45
C PHE A 34 -11.77 -6.12 2.61
N TRP A 35 -13.06 -5.82 2.80
CA TRP A 35 -13.52 -5.12 3.99
C TRP A 35 -13.20 -5.89 5.28
N GLU A 36 -13.38 -7.21 5.21
CA GLU A 36 -13.31 -8.15 6.33
C GLU A 36 -11.91 -8.74 6.53
N MET A 37 -10.98 -8.50 5.62
CA MET A 37 -9.57 -8.91 5.79
C MET A 37 -8.93 -8.10 6.92
N SER A 38 -8.10 -8.75 7.73
CA SER A 38 -7.28 -8.16 8.80
C SER A 38 -5.80 -8.42 8.55
N GLU A 39 -4.95 -7.78 9.36
CA GLU A 39 -3.51 -8.02 9.43
C GLU A 39 -3.23 -9.51 9.62
N LYS A 40 -3.96 -10.18 10.53
CA LYS A 40 -3.80 -11.61 10.80
C LYS A 40 -4.07 -12.47 9.57
N ASN A 41 -5.00 -12.07 8.70
CA ASN A 41 -5.21 -12.78 7.44
C ASN A 41 -3.98 -12.67 6.55
N PHE A 42 -3.40 -11.47 6.41
CA PHE A 42 -2.18 -11.29 5.61
C PHE A 42 -0.97 -12.06 6.17
N HIS A 43 -0.80 -12.08 7.49
CA HIS A 43 0.22 -12.90 8.14
C HIS A 43 0.00 -14.40 7.86
N ALA A 44 -1.22 -14.89 8.00
CA ALA A 44 -1.55 -16.29 7.70
C ALA A 44 -1.31 -16.62 6.22
N PHE A 45 -1.60 -15.70 5.30
CA PHE A 45 -1.33 -15.89 3.88
C PHE A 45 0.18 -15.97 3.62
N PHE A 46 0.96 -15.07 4.22
CA PHE A 46 2.42 -15.04 4.08
C PHE A 46 3.08 -16.33 4.60
N GLU A 47 2.62 -16.85 5.74
CA GLU A 47 3.14 -18.09 6.34
C GLU A 47 2.78 -19.34 5.53
N CYS A 48 1.64 -19.33 4.84
CA CYS A 48 1.20 -20.47 4.03
C CYS A 48 1.86 -20.52 2.66
N ASP A 49 1.83 -19.40 1.91
CA ASP A 49 2.33 -19.33 0.55
C ASP A 49 2.63 -17.89 0.12
N ILE A 50 3.90 -17.60 -0.20
CA ILE A 50 4.37 -16.25 -0.52
C ILE A 50 3.79 -15.74 -1.84
N ASP A 51 3.57 -16.61 -2.83
CA ASP A 51 3.09 -16.21 -4.15
C ASP A 51 1.61 -15.82 -4.12
N PHE A 52 0.79 -16.60 -3.41
CA PHE A 52 -0.60 -16.24 -3.17
C PHE A 52 -0.72 -15.02 -2.27
N PHE A 53 0.10 -14.91 -1.22
CA PHE A 53 0.17 -13.71 -0.39
C PHE A 53 0.44 -12.45 -1.23
N LYS A 54 1.49 -12.48 -2.07
CA LYS A 54 1.84 -11.36 -2.95
C LYS A 54 0.67 -11.03 -3.87
N SER A 55 0.11 -12.04 -4.53
CA SER A 55 -0.98 -11.88 -5.48
C SER A 55 -2.26 -11.32 -4.87
N ILE A 56 -2.63 -11.75 -3.67
CA ILE A 56 -3.81 -11.24 -2.94
C ILE A 56 -3.54 -9.82 -2.46
N SER A 57 -2.34 -9.55 -1.94
CA SER A 57 -1.95 -8.23 -1.43
C SER A 57 -1.97 -7.16 -2.54
N LEU A 58 -1.43 -7.46 -3.72
CA LEU A 58 -1.50 -6.53 -4.86
C LEU A 58 -2.96 -6.21 -5.26
N ARG A 59 -3.85 -7.21 -5.23
CA ARG A 59 -5.28 -7.01 -5.49
C ARG A 59 -5.97 -6.19 -4.40
N TYR A 60 -5.58 -6.39 -3.15
CA TYR A 60 -6.05 -5.56 -2.04
C TYR A 60 -5.63 -4.10 -2.24
N PHE A 61 -4.39 -3.88 -2.70
CA PHE A 61 -3.89 -2.55 -2.99
C PHE A 61 -4.64 -1.88 -4.14
N ASP A 62 -4.88 -2.60 -5.24
CA ASP A 62 -5.69 -2.12 -6.37
C ASP A 62 -7.11 -1.73 -5.93
N TRP A 63 -7.70 -2.54 -5.06
CA TRP A 63 -9.04 -2.30 -4.55
C TRP A 63 -9.12 -0.98 -3.79
N PHE A 64 -8.25 -0.76 -2.79
CA PHE A 64 -8.34 0.48 -2.03
C PHE A 64 -7.91 1.70 -2.87
N TYR A 65 -6.99 1.52 -3.81
CA TYR A 65 -6.54 2.59 -4.70
C TYR A 65 -7.64 3.13 -5.62
N SER A 66 -8.58 2.26 -6.01
CA SER A 66 -9.69 2.58 -6.92
C SER A 66 -11.02 2.87 -6.19
N SER A 67 -11.07 2.66 -4.88
CA SER A 67 -12.27 2.83 -4.06
C SER A 67 -12.28 4.18 -3.31
N SER A 68 -13.40 4.50 -2.68
CA SER A 68 -13.55 5.61 -1.74
C SER A 68 -14.00 5.08 -0.39
N PHE A 69 -13.44 5.63 0.68
CA PHE A 69 -13.68 5.14 2.03
C PHE A 69 -14.09 6.27 2.97
N SER A 70 -14.74 5.90 4.08
CA SER A 70 -14.88 6.80 5.20
C SER A 70 -13.50 7.13 5.76
N PHE A 71 -13.43 8.28 6.43
CA PHE A 71 -12.19 8.81 6.98
C PHE A 71 -11.52 7.84 7.96
N ASP A 72 -12.29 7.22 8.86
CA ASP A 72 -11.76 6.28 9.87
C ASP A 72 -11.27 4.97 9.25
N TYR A 73 -11.91 4.53 8.17
CA TYR A 73 -11.51 3.28 7.50
C TYR A 73 -10.19 3.43 6.74
N CYS A 74 -9.75 4.66 6.44
CA CYS A 74 -8.42 4.90 5.87
C CYS A 74 -7.30 4.46 6.82
N ASP A 75 -7.49 4.57 8.14
CA ASP A 75 -6.49 4.14 9.13
C ASP A 75 -6.36 2.63 9.17
N VAL A 76 -7.51 1.94 9.13
CA VAL A 76 -7.59 0.48 9.03
C VAL A 76 -6.87 -0.01 7.77
N ILE A 77 -7.05 0.66 6.63
CA ILE A 77 -6.29 0.34 5.41
C ILE A 77 -4.79 0.55 5.64
N ALA A 78 -4.38 1.65 6.28
CA ALA A 78 -2.97 1.94 6.51
C ALA A 78 -2.29 0.90 7.40
N ASP A 79 -2.94 0.46 8.48
CA ASP A 79 -2.42 -0.58 9.37
C ASP A 79 -2.24 -1.93 8.64
N ARG A 80 -3.22 -2.30 7.81
CA ARG A 80 -3.15 -3.51 6.97
C ARG A 80 -2.04 -3.42 5.92
N VAL A 81 -1.94 -2.30 5.21
CA VAL A 81 -0.88 -2.08 4.20
C VAL A 81 0.49 -2.06 4.87
N TRP A 82 0.61 -1.46 6.07
CA TRP A 82 1.84 -1.49 6.85
C TRP A 82 2.21 -2.91 7.31
N SER A 83 1.25 -3.72 7.74
CA SER A 83 1.47 -5.13 8.07
C SER A 83 2.05 -5.88 6.87
N VAL A 84 1.41 -5.77 5.70
CA VAL A 84 1.88 -6.37 4.44
C VAL A 84 3.29 -5.89 4.06
N TYR A 85 3.53 -4.57 4.12
CA TYR A 85 4.85 -3.98 3.84
C TYR A 85 5.91 -4.53 4.79
N SER A 86 5.60 -4.68 6.08
CA SER A 86 6.57 -5.03 7.12
C SER A 86 7.01 -6.49 7.07
N ILE A 87 6.12 -7.41 6.69
CA ILE A 87 6.43 -8.84 6.62
C ILE A 87 7.06 -9.26 5.29
N SER A 88 6.82 -8.50 4.22
CA SER A 88 7.33 -8.83 2.89
C SER A 88 8.79 -8.43 2.72
N ASN A 89 9.53 -9.18 1.89
CA ASN A 89 10.82 -8.75 1.33
C ASN A 89 10.75 -8.46 -0.17
N ASP A 90 9.57 -8.56 -0.77
CA ASP A 90 9.34 -8.32 -2.20
C ASP A 90 9.30 -6.82 -2.51
N LEU A 91 10.21 -6.37 -3.39
CA LEU A 91 10.37 -4.95 -3.72
C LEU A 91 9.15 -4.37 -4.43
N GLU A 92 8.50 -5.15 -5.31
CA GLU A 92 7.30 -4.72 -6.02
C GLU A 92 6.14 -4.50 -5.05
N LEU A 93 5.93 -5.44 -4.12
CA LEU A 93 4.90 -5.32 -3.10
C LEU A 93 5.11 -4.08 -2.23
N LYS A 94 6.34 -3.85 -1.77
CA LYS A 94 6.68 -2.70 -0.94
C LYS A 94 6.54 -1.37 -1.69
N SER A 95 6.96 -1.32 -2.95
CA SER A 95 6.81 -0.10 -3.76
C SER A 95 5.34 0.21 -4.04
N GLU A 96 4.54 -0.79 -4.40
CA GLU A 96 3.10 -0.66 -4.64
C GLU A 96 2.35 -0.22 -3.38
N ALA A 97 2.72 -0.75 -2.21
CA ALA A 97 2.17 -0.32 -0.93
C ALA A 97 2.38 1.19 -0.71
N ALA A 98 3.62 1.67 -0.85
CA ALA A 98 3.94 3.09 -0.67
C ALA A 98 3.22 3.99 -1.70
N LEU A 99 3.24 3.58 -2.98
CA LEU A 99 2.66 4.36 -4.08
C LEU A 99 1.15 4.52 -3.94
N LYS A 100 0.44 3.42 -3.64
CA LYS A 100 -1.02 3.43 -3.56
C LYS A 100 -1.50 4.08 -2.27
N LEU A 101 -0.78 3.90 -1.16
CA LEU A 101 -1.12 4.50 0.11
C LEU A 101 -0.94 6.03 0.10
N SER A 102 0.04 6.57 -0.63
CA SER A 102 0.26 8.02 -0.76
C SER A 102 -0.95 8.74 -1.33
N LYS A 103 -1.62 8.15 -2.33
CA LYS A 103 -2.87 8.69 -2.89
C LYS A 103 -3.98 8.72 -1.85
N LEU A 104 -4.17 7.63 -1.10
CA LEU A 104 -5.19 7.57 -0.06
C LEU A 104 -4.93 8.64 1.01
N ALA A 105 -3.69 8.74 1.47
CA ALA A 105 -3.24 9.72 2.47
C ALA A 105 -3.49 11.17 2.01
N ALA A 106 -3.00 11.51 0.80
CA ALA A 106 -3.09 12.86 0.25
C ALA A 106 -4.54 13.28 -0.05
N ARG A 107 -5.37 12.38 -0.59
CA ARG A 107 -6.77 12.72 -0.93
C ARG A 107 -7.65 12.95 0.28
N HIS A 108 -7.48 12.17 1.34
CA HIS A 108 -8.31 12.26 2.54
C HIS A 108 -7.74 13.20 3.61
N ASN A 109 -6.58 13.82 3.37
CA ASN A 109 -5.88 14.62 4.37
C ASN A 109 -5.66 13.86 5.69
N ARG A 110 -5.35 12.57 5.60
CA ARG A 110 -5.26 11.69 6.77
C ARG A 110 -3.82 11.58 7.25
N TRP A 111 -3.46 12.41 8.21
CA TRP A 111 -2.09 12.51 8.74
C TRP A 111 -1.55 11.17 9.25
N TYR A 112 -2.39 10.37 9.89
CA TYR A 112 -2.02 9.01 10.33
C TYR A 112 -1.52 8.14 9.16
N VAL A 113 -2.21 8.18 8.03
CA VAL A 113 -1.83 7.44 6.82
C VAL A 113 -0.57 8.04 6.18
N MET A 114 -0.41 9.37 6.22
CA MET A 114 0.79 10.05 5.71
C MET A 114 2.05 9.63 6.49
N GLU A 115 1.95 9.44 7.81
CA GLU A 115 3.07 8.95 8.63
C GLU A 115 3.57 7.59 8.14
N TYR A 116 2.66 6.69 7.77
CA TYR A 116 3.04 5.41 7.18
C TYR A 116 3.74 5.56 5.83
N VAL A 117 3.28 6.47 4.96
CA VAL A 117 3.93 6.75 3.67
C VAL A 117 5.36 7.26 3.91
N VAL A 118 5.54 8.22 4.82
CA VAL A 118 6.88 8.73 5.19
C VAL A 118 7.75 7.63 5.77
N LYS A 119 7.19 6.77 6.62
CA LYS A 119 7.93 5.63 7.20
C LYS A 119 8.38 4.63 6.13
N MET A 120 7.50 4.25 5.20
CA MET A 120 7.78 3.34 4.09
C MET A 120 8.79 3.89 3.07
N CYS A 121 9.00 5.20 3.07
CA CYS A 121 9.87 5.89 2.13
C CYS A 121 11.03 6.62 2.83
N SER A 122 11.27 6.34 4.11
CA SER A 122 12.22 7.07 4.94
C SER A 122 13.67 6.95 4.45
N PRO A 123 14.62 7.80 4.90
CA PRO A 123 16.03 7.70 4.52
C PRO A 123 16.74 6.42 4.98
N ARG A 124 16.04 5.51 5.69
CA ARG A 124 16.59 4.26 6.23
C ARG A 124 16.16 3.02 5.46
N ILE A 125 15.35 3.17 4.42
CA ILE A 125 14.97 2.03 3.59
C ILE A 125 16.16 1.54 2.77
N ASP A 126 16.08 0.30 2.30
CA ASP A 126 17.08 -0.27 1.41
C ASP A 126 17.16 0.48 0.06
N GLU A 127 18.37 0.60 -0.47
CA GLU A 127 18.67 1.31 -1.72
C GLU A 127 17.90 0.74 -2.93
N MET A 128 17.76 -0.59 -3.02
CA MET A 128 17.01 -1.21 -4.12
C MET A 128 15.52 -0.89 -4.02
N LEU A 129 14.99 -0.83 -2.80
CA LEU A 129 13.61 -0.41 -2.57
C LEU A 129 13.41 1.08 -2.90
N ALA A 130 14.32 1.95 -2.48
CA ALA A 130 14.27 3.37 -2.82
C ALA A 130 14.30 3.58 -4.33
N ALA A 131 15.25 2.94 -5.04
CA ALA A 131 15.34 2.99 -6.49
C ALA A 131 14.06 2.48 -7.18
N ARG A 132 13.46 1.38 -6.68
CA ARG A 132 12.20 0.88 -7.21
C ARG A 132 11.07 1.88 -7.03
N ILE A 133 10.90 2.45 -5.84
CA ILE A 133 9.87 3.48 -5.57
C ILE A 133 10.07 4.70 -6.47
N SER A 134 11.31 5.16 -6.64
CA SER A 134 11.65 6.28 -7.53
C SER A 134 11.23 6.02 -8.98
N ILE A 135 11.49 4.82 -9.51
CA ILE A 135 11.04 4.41 -10.85
C ILE A 135 9.52 4.44 -10.94
N GLU A 136 8.81 3.87 -9.97
CA GLU A 136 7.34 3.84 -9.98
C GLU A 136 6.73 5.24 -9.90
N ILE A 137 7.28 6.13 -9.07
CA ILE A 137 6.86 7.54 -9.00
C ILE A 137 7.06 8.23 -10.36
N LYS A 138 8.21 7.99 -11.01
CA LYS A 138 8.53 8.57 -12.32
C LYS A 138 7.57 8.08 -13.41
N ILE A 139 7.28 6.79 -13.44
CA ILE A 139 6.34 6.16 -14.39
C ILE A 139 4.91 6.68 -14.16
N ALA A 140 4.45 6.73 -12.92
CA ALA A 140 3.09 7.17 -12.60
C ALA A 140 2.89 8.69 -12.79
N GLY A 141 3.98 9.46 -12.77
CA GLY A 141 4.02 10.85 -13.20
C GLY A 141 3.51 11.85 -12.15
N ARG A 142 3.14 13.04 -12.65
CA ARG A 142 2.97 14.26 -11.83
C ARG A 142 1.99 14.14 -10.66
N TRP A 143 0.94 13.33 -10.81
CA TRP A 143 -0.10 13.21 -9.78
C TRP A 143 0.43 12.48 -8.54
N VAL A 144 1.19 11.40 -8.76
CA VAL A 144 1.83 10.65 -7.67
C VAL A 144 2.91 11.51 -7.02
N LYS A 145 3.72 12.24 -7.79
CA LYS A 145 4.69 13.20 -7.22
C LYS A 145 4.01 14.20 -6.27
N ARG A 146 2.87 14.77 -6.67
CA ARG A 146 2.08 15.67 -5.83
C ARG A 146 1.57 14.99 -4.56
N ASP A 147 1.08 13.76 -4.65
CA ASP A 147 0.55 13.03 -3.50
C ASP A 147 1.66 12.74 -2.47
N PHE A 148 2.86 12.36 -2.91
CA PHE A 148 4.04 12.23 -2.04
C PHE A 148 4.47 13.55 -1.39
N ARG A 149 4.53 14.65 -2.15
CA ARG A 149 4.84 15.98 -1.57
C ARG A 149 3.79 16.40 -0.55
N SER A 150 2.51 16.17 -0.85
CA SER A 150 1.41 16.47 0.07
C SER A 150 1.53 15.73 1.40
N CYS A 151 2.02 14.48 1.39
CA CYS A 151 2.19 13.70 2.61
C CYS A 151 3.21 14.32 3.57
N VAL A 152 4.32 14.87 3.08
CA VAL A 152 5.31 15.54 3.94
C VAL A 152 4.89 16.96 4.31
N GLU A 153 4.37 17.74 3.36
CA GLU A 153 3.98 19.13 3.59
C GLU A 153 2.90 19.25 4.66
N ARG A 154 1.89 18.38 4.64
CA ARG A 154 0.78 18.39 5.60
C ARG A 154 1.18 17.88 6.99
N LEU A 155 2.30 17.18 7.09
CA LEU A 155 2.94 16.83 8.35
C LEU A 155 3.93 17.91 8.82
N SER A 156 4.00 19.07 8.15
CA SER A 156 5.01 20.11 8.39
C SER A 156 6.45 19.61 8.23
N ARG A 157 6.66 18.68 7.29
CA ARG A 157 7.96 18.12 6.90
C ARG A 157 8.30 18.52 5.47
N THR A 158 9.49 18.13 5.01
CA THR A 158 9.94 18.39 3.63
C THR A 158 10.24 17.08 2.92
N VAL A 159 10.49 17.13 1.61
CA VAL A 159 10.90 15.95 0.84
C VAL A 159 12.14 15.26 1.41
N LYS A 160 12.99 15.96 2.18
CA LYS A 160 14.13 15.39 2.92
C LYS A 160 13.76 14.33 3.96
N SER A 161 12.47 14.17 4.26
CA SER A 161 11.96 13.05 5.06
C SER A 161 11.87 11.74 4.28
N TYR A 162 12.13 11.74 2.97
CA TYR A 162 12.23 10.55 2.14
C TYR A 162 13.69 10.16 1.84
N HIS A 163 13.90 8.96 1.32
CA HIS A 163 15.18 8.53 0.75
C HIS A 163 15.68 9.47 -0.35
N GLU A 164 17.00 9.64 -0.49
CA GLU A 164 17.60 10.57 -1.45
C GLU A 164 17.14 10.32 -2.90
N SER A 165 17.10 9.06 -3.34
CA SER A 165 16.62 8.69 -4.68
C SER A 165 15.17 9.09 -4.92
N ILE A 166 14.34 9.10 -3.86
CA ILE A 166 12.94 9.53 -3.95
C ILE A 166 12.88 11.06 -4.00
N GLN A 167 13.72 11.76 -3.23
CA GLN A 167 13.85 13.21 -3.26
C GLN A 167 14.15 13.69 -4.68
N GLU A 168 15.15 13.10 -5.33
CA GLU A 168 15.57 13.47 -6.69
C GLU A 168 14.40 13.44 -7.67
N VAL A 169 13.64 12.33 -7.71
CA VAL A 169 12.48 12.20 -8.61
C VAL A 169 11.36 13.19 -8.26
N LEU A 170 11.20 13.52 -6.98
CA LEU A 170 10.25 14.53 -6.52
C LEU A 170 10.75 15.97 -6.75
N GLU A 171 11.98 16.20 -7.19
CA GLU A 171 12.53 17.53 -7.49
C GLU A 171 12.69 17.78 -9.00
N GLU A 172 12.71 16.71 -9.82
CA GLU A 172 12.87 16.77 -11.30
C GLU A 172 11.84 17.66 -12.03
N ASP A 173 10.66 17.96 -11.46
CA ASP A 173 9.64 18.80 -12.10
C ASP A 173 9.46 20.13 -11.35
N PRO A 174 9.53 21.30 -12.03
CA PRO A 174 9.40 22.60 -11.39
C PRO A 174 8.01 22.79 -10.75
N PRO A 175 7.90 23.62 -9.70
CA PRO A 175 6.63 23.90 -9.03
C PRO A 175 5.64 24.59 -9.98
N LEU A 176 4.35 24.36 -9.72
CA LEU A 176 3.15 24.71 -10.51
C LEU A 176 2.94 26.20 -10.89
N ASN A 177 3.90 27.08 -10.67
CA ASN A 177 3.80 28.52 -10.93
C ASN A 177 4.96 29.04 -11.81
N ALA A 178 5.24 28.35 -12.92
CA ALA A 178 5.93 28.93 -14.08
C ALA A 178 4.95 29.01 -15.25
#